data_AF-A0A1B6L252-F1
#
_entry.id   AF-A0A1B6L252-F1
#
_cell.length_a   1.000
_cell.length_b   1.000
_cell.length_c   1.000
_cell.angle_alpha   90.00
_cell.angle_beta   90.00
_cell.angle_gamma   90.00
#
_symmetry.space_group_name_H-M   'P 1'
#
loop_
_entity.id
_entity.type
_entity.pdbx_description
1 polymer ?
#
loop_
_entity_poly.entity_id
_entity_poly.type
_entity_poly.pdbx_seq_one_letter_code
_entity_poly.pdbx_strand_id
1 'polypeptide(L)'
;CTISHRMRETFGNDILWRRHCDRNLAEYLRTTPCKVEPAFVSPETEDNTLTPVGYWRMAFMRENRLWNNWRLEQGKVEELPNYPLNPISSYNRIAFLSNNVVVALFTNRIEVLDVRECPAVQVTAPICFDETHCLFLMQLEC
;
A
#
# COMPACT_ATOMS: atom_id res chain seq x y z
N CYS A 1 -27.26 7.17 15.70
CA CYS A 1 -27.43 7.37 14.24
C CYS A 1 -28.32 6.29 13.66
N THR A 2 -29.54 6.64 13.28
CA THR A 2 -30.57 5.74 12.75
C THR A 2 -30.38 5.55 11.25
N ILE A 3 -29.53 4.60 10.86
CA ILE A 3 -29.70 3.96 9.55
C ILE A 3 -30.90 3.02 9.74
N SER A 4 -32.02 3.26 9.06
CA SER A 4 -33.12 2.28 9.09
C SER A 4 -32.66 0.99 8.41
N HIS A 5 -33.13 -0.18 8.87
CA HIS A 5 -32.83 -1.48 8.22
C HIS A 5 -33.00 -1.40 6.70
N ARG A 6 -34.06 -0.71 6.25
CA ARG A 6 -34.37 -0.48 4.84
C ARG A 6 -33.27 0.28 4.08
N MET A 7 -32.64 1.29 4.67
CA MET A 7 -31.50 1.98 4.06
C MET A 7 -30.28 1.07 3.97
N ARG A 8 -30.02 0.29 5.03
CA ARG A 8 -28.91 -0.67 5.04
C ARG A 8 -29.05 -1.71 3.94
N GLU A 9 -30.26 -2.23 3.74
CA GLU A 9 -30.60 -3.19 2.68
C GLU A 9 -30.50 -2.55 1.29
N THR A 10 -31.09 -1.37 1.10
CA THR A 10 -31.10 -0.68 -0.20
C THR A 10 -29.68 -0.39 -0.70
N PHE A 11 -28.83 0.13 0.18
CA PHE A 11 -27.41 0.39 -0.12
C PHE A 11 -26.51 -0.81 0.20
N GLY A 12 -27.08 -1.95 0.57
CA GLY A 12 -26.38 -3.20 0.82
C GLY A 12 -26.05 -3.97 -0.45
N ASN A 13 -26.67 -3.62 -1.59
CA ASN A 13 -26.38 -4.25 -2.86
C ASN A 13 -24.93 -3.98 -3.30
N ASP A 14 -24.13 -5.05 -3.28
CA ASP A 14 -22.68 -4.98 -3.47
C ASP A 14 -22.27 -4.59 -4.90
N ILE A 15 -23.13 -4.87 -5.89
CA ILE A 15 -22.88 -4.51 -7.29
C ILE A 15 -22.82 -2.98 -7.46
N LEU A 16 -23.58 -2.23 -6.66
CA LEU A 16 -23.58 -0.77 -6.69
C LEU A 16 -22.21 -0.20 -6.33
N TRP A 17 -21.50 -0.84 -5.40
CA TRP A 17 -20.20 -0.37 -4.89
C TRP A 17 -19.04 -0.80 -5.78
N ARG A 18 -19.15 -1.98 -6.42
CA ARG A 18 -18.10 -2.53 -7.29
C ARG A 18 -17.60 -1.58 -8.38
N ARG A 19 -18.48 -0.75 -8.94
CA ARG A 19 -18.12 0.22 -10.00
C ARG A 19 -17.34 1.43 -9.50
N HIS A 20 -17.29 1.63 -8.18
CA HIS A 20 -16.62 2.76 -7.53
C HIS A 20 -15.28 2.36 -6.90
N CYS A 21 -14.84 1.12 -7.09
CA CYS A 21 -13.58 0.61 -6.54
C CYS A 21 -12.63 0.20 -7.65
N ASP A 22 -11.33 0.38 -7.40
CA ASP A 22 -10.32 -0.32 -8.18
C ASP A 22 -10.30 -1.81 -7.79
N ARG A 23 -10.63 -2.68 -8.76
CA ARG A 23 -10.73 -4.12 -8.57
C ARG A 23 -9.39 -4.78 -8.27
N ASN A 24 -8.29 -4.23 -8.78
CA ASN A 24 -6.95 -4.76 -8.56
C ASN A 24 -6.46 -4.41 -7.15
N LEU A 25 -6.98 -3.31 -6.59
CA LEU A 25 -6.61 -2.81 -5.28
C LEU A 25 -7.51 -3.32 -4.15
N ALA A 26 -8.77 -3.65 -4.45
CA ALA A 26 -9.78 -4.04 -3.46
C ALA A 26 -9.32 -5.15 -2.51
N GLU A 27 -8.74 -6.22 -3.05
CA GLU A 27 -8.30 -7.35 -2.22
C GLU A 27 -7.09 -6.98 -1.36
N TYR A 28 -6.14 -6.25 -1.93
CA TYR A 28 -4.97 -5.77 -1.20
C TYR A 28 -5.39 -4.87 -0.03
N LEU A 29 -6.24 -3.87 -0.26
CA LEU A 29 -6.71 -2.98 0.81
C LEU A 29 -7.48 -3.73 1.89
N ARG A 30 -8.20 -4.81 1.53
CA ARG A 30 -8.95 -5.63 2.49
C ARG A 30 -8.04 -6.38 3.44
N THR A 31 -6.91 -6.90 2.97
CA THR A 31 -6.00 -7.71 3.80
C THR A 31 -4.92 -6.88 4.48
N THR A 32 -4.55 -5.74 3.92
CA THR A 32 -3.45 -4.93 4.42
C THR A 32 -3.84 -4.18 5.70
N PRO A 33 -3.10 -4.35 6.81
CA PRO A 33 -3.34 -3.62 8.05
C PRO A 33 -3.26 -2.10 7.86
N CYS A 34 -4.07 -1.36 8.60
CA CYS A 34 -3.99 0.09 8.59
C CYS A 34 -2.79 0.55 9.45
N LYS A 35 -1.86 1.30 8.85
CA LYS A 35 -0.70 1.88 9.57
C LYS A 35 -0.96 3.29 10.11
N VAL A 36 -2.09 3.91 9.75
CA VAL A 36 -2.46 5.28 10.13
C VAL A 36 -3.53 5.23 11.21
N GLU A 37 -3.36 6.01 12.28
CA GLU A 37 -4.36 6.14 13.32
C GLU A 37 -5.43 7.21 12.98
N PRO A 38 -6.71 6.98 13.33
CA PRO A 38 -7.22 5.74 13.92
C PRO A 38 -7.21 4.58 12.90
N ALA A 39 -7.03 3.35 13.34
CA ALA A 39 -7.17 2.20 12.44
C ALA A 39 -8.58 2.15 11.79
N PHE A 40 -8.68 1.57 10.59
CA PHE A 40 -9.99 1.30 9.99
C PHE A 40 -10.72 0.24 10.83
N VAL A 41 -11.91 0.58 11.34
CA VAL A 41 -12.76 -0.34 12.11
C VAL A 41 -13.93 -0.78 11.23
N SER A 42 -14.15 -2.10 11.15
CA SER A 42 -15.35 -2.61 10.49
C SER A 42 -16.60 -2.14 11.24
N PRO A 43 -17.64 -1.65 10.54
CA PRO A 43 -18.90 -1.30 11.18
C PRO A 43 -19.71 -2.54 11.62
N GLU A 44 -19.19 -3.74 11.42
CA GLU A 44 -19.75 -4.99 11.93
C GLU A 44 -19.27 -5.22 13.36
N THR A 45 -20.21 -5.40 14.27
CA THR A 45 -19.99 -5.76 15.67
C THR A 45 -20.73 -7.06 15.95
N GLU A 46 -20.26 -7.86 16.90
CA GLU A 46 -20.90 -9.15 17.24
C GLU A 46 -22.39 -8.99 17.62
N ASP A 47 -22.76 -7.85 18.21
CA ASP A 47 -24.14 -7.54 18.62
C ASP A 47 -25.02 -6.89 17.53
N ASN A 48 -24.55 -6.80 16.28
CA ASN A 48 -25.27 -6.04 15.26
C ASN A 48 -26.44 -6.84 14.68
N THR A 49 -27.67 -6.33 14.80
CA THR A 49 -28.89 -6.93 14.20
C THR A 49 -29.07 -6.55 12.73
N LEU A 50 -28.19 -5.71 12.20
CA LEU A 50 -28.19 -5.28 10.80
C LEU A 50 -27.56 -6.33 9.89
N THR A 51 -27.97 -6.32 8.62
CA THR A 51 -27.31 -7.14 7.60
C THR A 51 -25.81 -6.79 7.49
N PRO A 52 -24.93 -7.79 7.31
CA PRO A 52 -23.51 -7.59 7.06
C PRO A 52 -23.24 -6.60 5.92
N VAL A 53 -22.09 -5.93 5.97
CA VAL A 53 -21.61 -5.12 4.86
C VAL A 53 -21.12 -6.04 3.75
N GLY A 54 -21.58 -5.78 2.52
CA GLY A 54 -21.06 -6.48 1.34
C GLY A 54 -19.56 -6.23 1.11
N TYR A 55 -18.94 -7.14 0.37
CA TYR A 55 -17.51 -7.11 0.06
C TYR A 55 -17.06 -5.80 -0.60
N TRP A 56 -17.73 -5.39 -1.68
CA TRP A 56 -17.39 -4.17 -2.42
C TRP A 56 -17.67 -2.91 -1.62
N ARG A 57 -18.71 -2.93 -0.77
CA ARG A 57 -18.97 -1.80 0.12
C ARG A 57 -17.84 -1.64 1.17
N MET A 58 -17.31 -2.74 1.70
CA MET A 58 -16.13 -2.68 2.60
C MET A 58 -14.87 -2.20 1.87
N ALA A 59 -14.63 -2.70 0.66
CA ALA A 59 -13.50 -2.25 -0.17
C ALA A 59 -13.58 -0.74 -0.45
N PHE A 60 -14.77 -0.24 -0.82
CA PHE A 60 -15.02 1.19 -1.03
C PHE A 60 -14.71 2.02 0.20
N MET A 61 -15.15 1.59 1.40
CA MET A 61 -14.88 2.33 2.63
C MET A 61 -13.38 2.44 2.93
N ARG A 62 -12.61 1.37 2.70
CA ARG A 62 -11.16 1.37 2.92
C ARG A 62 -10.41 2.20 1.87
N GLU A 63 -10.80 2.10 0.61
CA GLU A 63 -10.22 2.90 -0.47
C GLU A 63 -10.50 4.40 -0.27
N ASN A 64 -11.74 4.76 0.07
CA ASN A 64 -12.09 6.15 0.37
C ASN A 64 -11.31 6.68 1.58
N ARG A 65 -11.07 5.85 2.60
CA ARG A 65 -10.20 6.23 3.73
C ARG A 65 -8.77 6.50 3.28
N LEU A 66 -8.19 5.64 2.45
CA LEU A 66 -6.84 5.83 1.91
C LEU A 66 -6.73 7.18 1.19
N TRP A 67 -7.66 7.48 0.28
CA TRP A 67 -7.68 8.74 -0.46
C TRP A 67 -7.87 9.96 0.42
N ASN A 68 -8.72 9.87 1.44
CA ASN A 68 -8.91 10.97 2.39
C ASN A 68 -7.65 11.20 3.23
N ASN A 69 -7.01 10.15 3.72
CA ASN A 69 -5.76 10.27 4.47
C ASN A 69 -4.66 10.89 3.60
N TRP A 70 -4.56 10.48 2.33
CA TRP A 70 -3.61 11.06 1.38
C TRP A 70 -3.86 12.55 1.16
N ARG A 71 -5.12 12.93 0.86
CA ARG A 71 -5.51 14.32 0.61
C ARG A 71 -5.34 15.24 1.82
N LEU A 72 -5.49 14.71 3.02
CA LEU A 72 -5.34 15.45 4.27
C LEU A 72 -3.93 15.36 4.86
N GLU A 73 -2.98 14.77 4.12
CA GLU A 73 -1.60 14.56 4.56
C GLU A 73 -1.50 13.77 5.89
N GLN A 74 -2.51 12.95 6.18
CA GLN A 74 -2.56 12.05 7.35
C GLN A 74 -1.83 10.73 7.03
N GLY A 75 -0.67 10.84 6.39
CA GLY A 75 0.20 9.71 6.07
C GLY A 75 1.24 9.45 7.16
N LYS A 76 1.82 8.26 7.13
CA LYS A 76 3.06 7.96 7.86
C LYS A 76 4.17 7.78 6.82
N VAL A 77 5.19 8.61 6.90
CA VAL A 77 6.42 8.43 6.12
C VAL A 77 7.30 7.44 6.86
N GLU A 78 7.67 6.35 6.20
CA GLU A 78 8.61 5.35 6.73
C GLU A 78 9.87 5.41 5.85
N GLU A 79 11.03 5.58 6.48
CA GLU A 79 12.31 5.58 5.79
C GLU A 79 12.78 4.15 5.51
N LEU A 80 13.39 3.95 4.35
CA LEU A 80 14.04 2.68 4.06
C LEU A 80 15.34 2.56 4.88
N PRO A 81 15.63 1.38 5.43
CA PRO A 81 16.87 1.17 6.17
C PRO A 81 18.09 1.45 5.28
N ASN A 82 19.12 2.07 5.84
CA ASN A 82 20.39 2.38 5.17
C ASN A 82 20.29 3.30 3.94
N TYR A 83 19.20 4.07 3.81
CA TYR A 83 19.12 5.10 2.78
C TYR A 83 20.14 6.21 3.09
N PRO A 84 21.12 6.49 2.21
CA PRO A 84 22.12 7.50 2.49
C PRO A 84 21.44 8.88 2.56
N LEU A 85 21.56 9.54 3.72
CA LEU A 85 21.09 10.91 3.97
C LEU A 85 21.76 11.98 3.08
N ASN A 86 22.75 11.58 2.27
CA ASN A 86 23.47 12.49 1.39
C ASN A 86 22.82 12.56 0.00
N PRO A 87 22.28 13.73 -0.40
CA PRO A 87 21.62 13.91 -1.71
C PRO A 87 22.59 13.92 -2.91
N ILE A 88 23.89 13.72 -2.67
CA ILE A 88 24.95 13.95 -3.68
C ILE A 88 25.38 12.65 -4.38
N SER A 89 25.06 11.46 -3.87
CA SER A 89 25.37 10.20 -4.57
C SER A 89 24.24 9.77 -5.51
N SER A 90 24.27 10.34 -6.71
CA SER A 90 24.09 9.66 -8.01
C SER A 90 23.19 8.40 -8.08
N TYR A 91 21.99 8.61 -8.65
CA TYR A 91 21.13 7.61 -9.30
C TYR A 91 20.56 6.50 -8.40
N ASN A 92 19.86 6.89 -7.35
CA ASN A 92 18.99 5.94 -6.65
C ASN A 92 17.65 5.83 -7.39
N ARG A 93 17.37 4.66 -7.98
CA ARG A 93 16.05 4.35 -8.54
C ARG A 93 15.32 3.41 -7.60
N ILE A 94 14.08 3.75 -7.26
CA ILE A 94 13.22 2.93 -6.42
C ILE A 94 11.98 2.60 -7.24
N ALA A 95 11.65 1.32 -7.34
CA ALA A 95 10.46 0.85 -8.03
C ALA A 95 9.78 -0.28 -7.24
N PHE A 96 8.45 -0.35 -7.33
CA PHE A 96 7.72 -1.51 -6.82
C PHE A 96 7.80 -2.64 -7.84
N LEU A 97 8.34 -3.79 -7.43
CA LEU A 97 8.27 -5.04 -8.18
C LEU A 97 6.90 -5.72 -8.00
N SER A 98 6.30 -5.54 -6.81
CA SER A 98 4.93 -5.94 -6.48
C SER A 98 4.37 -5.02 -5.40
N ASN A 99 3.10 -5.18 -4.99
CA ASN A 99 2.46 -4.32 -3.98
C ASN A 99 3.25 -4.20 -2.65
N ASN A 100 4.03 -5.21 -2.31
CA ASN A 100 4.77 -5.30 -1.04
C ASN A 100 6.29 -5.33 -1.21
N VAL A 101 6.79 -5.38 -2.44
CA VAL A 101 8.22 -5.56 -2.70
C VAL A 101 8.73 -4.39 -3.50
N VAL A 102 9.74 -3.73 -2.94
CA VAL A 102 10.44 -2.61 -3.54
C VAL A 102 11.83 -3.06 -3.95
N VAL A 103 12.27 -2.64 -5.13
CA VAL A 103 13.66 -2.75 -5.57
C VAL A 103 14.28 -1.36 -5.48
N ALA A 104 15.35 -1.25 -4.71
CA ALA A 104 16.15 -0.06 -4.60
C ALA A 104 17.50 -0.30 -5.29
N LEU A 105 17.74 0.43 -6.36
CA LEU A 105 19.02 0.45 -7.06
C LEU A 105 19.85 1.59 -6.47
N PHE A 106 21.02 1.24 -5.94
CA PHE A 106 22.04 2.16 -5.48
C PHE A 106 23.22 2.14 -6.44
N THR A 107 24.12 3.11 -6.30
CA THR A 107 25.33 3.20 -7.14
C THR A 107 26.17 1.93 -7.15
N ASN A 108 26.19 1.13 -6.07
CA ASN A 108 27.05 -0.05 -5.97
C ASN A 108 26.29 -1.34 -5.64
N ARG A 109 24.95 -1.31 -5.56
CA ARG A 109 24.18 -2.49 -5.21
C ARG A 109 22.70 -2.40 -5.57
N ILE A 110 22.06 -3.55 -5.67
CA ILE A 110 20.59 -3.67 -5.72
C ILE A 110 20.11 -4.32 -4.43
N GLU A 111 19.12 -3.70 -3.80
CA GLU A 111 18.40 -4.26 -2.66
C GLU A 111 16.95 -4.57 -3.04
N VAL A 112 16.45 -5.69 -2.54
CA VAL A 112 15.04 -6.10 -2.68
C VAL A 112 14.44 -6.15 -1.28
N LEU A 113 13.44 -5.31 -1.04
CA LEU A 113 12.90 -5.00 0.28
C LEU A 113 11.42 -5.35 0.35
N ASP A 114 11.01 -6.04 1.41
CA ASP A 114 9.62 -6.23 1.80
C ASP A 114 9.18 -5.07 2.70
N VAL A 115 8.18 -4.31 2.24
CA VAL A 115 7.68 -3.10 2.91
C VAL A 115 6.44 -3.32 3.77
N ARG A 116 6.04 -4.59 3.99
CA ARG A 116 4.94 -4.92 4.91
C ARG A 116 5.29 -4.52 6.35
N GLU A 117 6.54 -4.72 6.73
CA GLU A 117 7.07 -4.41 8.05
C GLU A 117 7.79 -3.05 8.06
N CYS A 118 7.93 -2.48 9.26
CA CYS A 118 8.70 -1.26 9.49
C CYS A 118 9.67 -1.51 10.64
N PRO A 119 11.00 -1.49 10.40
CA PRO A 119 11.65 -1.17 9.13
C PRO A 119 11.43 -2.24 8.05
N ALA A 120 11.57 -1.86 6.77
CA ALA A 120 11.47 -2.79 5.66
C ALA A 120 12.57 -3.87 5.75
N VAL A 121 12.25 -5.11 5.38
CA VAL A 121 13.14 -6.27 5.54
C VAL A 121 13.74 -6.67 4.20
N GLN A 122 15.04 -6.98 4.15
CA GLN A 122 15.66 -7.51 2.94
C GLN A 122 15.13 -8.91 2.61
N VAL A 123 14.60 -9.07 1.40
CA VAL A 123 14.07 -10.35 0.90
C VAL A 123 15.20 -11.28 0.48
N THR A 124 16.30 -10.72 -0.01
CA THR A 124 17.49 -11.45 -0.45
C THR A 124 18.75 -10.67 -0.12
N ALA A 125 19.89 -11.35 -0.11
CA ALA A 125 21.20 -10.72 -0.01
C ALA A 125 21.35 -9.65 -1.11
N PRO A 126 21.92 -8.47 -0.80
CA PRO A 126 22.16 -7.43 -1.78
C PRO A 126 23.06 -7.92 -2.92
N ILE A 127 22.73 -7.51 -4.14
CA ILE A 127 23.58 -7.75 -5.30
C ILE A 127 24.55 -6.59 -5.38
N CYS A 128 25.81 -6.79 -5.03
CA CYS A 128 26.84 -5.74 -5.08
C CYS A 128 27.56 -5.72 -6.43
N PHE A 129 27.97 -4.53 -6.86
CA PHE A 129 28.75 -4.31 -8.07
C PHE A 129 30.09 -3.64 -7.75
N ASP A 130 31.13 -4.02 -8.47
CA ASP A 130 32.38 -3.27 -8.50
C ASP A 130 32.19 -2.00 -9.35
N GLU A 131 32.85 -0.88 -9.00
CA GLU A 131 32.66 0.45 -9.62
C GLU A 131 32.76 0.47 -11.16
N THR A 132 33.41 -0.52 -11.77
CA THR A 132 33.55 -0.69 -13.22
C THR A 132 32.29 -1.20 -13.93
N HIS A 133 31.29 -1.76 -13.24
CA HIS A 133 30.11 -2.39 -13.86
C HIS A 133 28.87 -1.49 -13.94
N CYS A 134 28.85 -0.34 -13.25
CA CYS A 134 27.66 0.51 -13.14
C CYS A 134 27.30 1.28 -14.42
N LEU A 135 28.24 1.44 -15.35
CA LEU A 135 27.99 2.14 -16.62
C LEU A 135 27.21 1.29 -17.63
N PHE A 136 27.26 -0.04 -17.53
CA PHE A 136 26.67 -0.92 -18.55
C PHE A 136 25.19 -1.23 -18.34
N LEU A 137 24.72 -1.34 -17.09
CA LEU A 137 23.30 -1.65 -16.82
C LEU A 137 22.37 -0.47 -17.10
N MET A 138 22.87 0.78 -17.06
CA MET A 138 22.05 1.96 -17.36
C MET A 138 21.81 2.20 -18.87
N GLN A 139 22.47 1.45 -19.77
CA GLN A 139 22.34 1.63 -21.23
C GLN A 139 21.35 0.64 -21.88
N LEU A 140 20.87 -0.37 -21.15
CA LEU A 140 20.03 -1.43 -21.72
C LEU A 140 18.51 -1.16 -21.61
N GLU A 141 18.10 -0.02 -21.05
CA GLU A 141 16.69 0.41 -20.96
C GLU A 141 16.45 1.77 -21.63
N CYS A 142 16.83 1.90 -22.90
CA CYS A 142 16.32 2.93 -23.83
C CYS A 142 15.52 2.27 -24.95
#